data_AF-A0A7R8VT19-F1
#
_entry.id   AF-A0A7R8VT19-F1
#
_cell.length_a   1.000
_cell.length_b   1.000
_cell.length_c   1.000
_cell.angle_alpha   90.00
_cell.angle_beta   90.00
_cell.angle_gamma   90.00
#
_symmetry.space_group_name_H-M   'P 1'
#
loop_
_entity.id
_entity.type
_entity.pdbx_description
1 polymer ?
#
loop_
_entity_poly.entity_id
_entity_poly.type
_entity_poly.pdbx_seq_one_letter_code
_entity_poly.pdbx_strand_id
1 'polypeptide(L)'
;MSGTQQIICSIIHFLKNQLSDGSLTQDGCESLEVAIQCLESAYELSEKDLSDIKVPLLEILKTHATAPLDIAESQEATPEQKTEAEKFKSDGNNYMKTGKYLEALDCYTKAIKLDGKNAVYYCNRAASFSKLNNHQAAIEDCKNALKIDSTYSKAYGRLGLAYTSLKDHIKAKASYIKALELEPDNESYKNNLLLTEEMLANTSNASPNFDIGTLLANPALMTMATQMLSNPGMQNMMSTIMSGNVSPGSQGMDALLQAGQHLAQHIQSVNPELVDQLRRQLNNSDGSEVPTPEQEPGNEEL
;
A
#
# COMPACT_ATOMS: atom_id res chain seq x y z
N MET A 1 -11.65 -28.84 -25.95
CA MET A 1 -11.26 -28.31 -24.62
C MET A 1 -12.09 -27.09 -24.29
N SER A 2 -12.55 -26.97 -23.04
CA SER A 2 -13.20 -25.75 -22.53
C SER A 2 -12.19 -24.60 -22.35
N GLY A 3 -12.67 -23.36 -22.27
CA GLY A 3 -11.80 -22.20 -22.00
C GLY A 3 -11.03 -22.32 -20.68
N THR A 4 -11.64 -22.93 -19.66
CA THR A 4 -10.98 -23.25 -18.40
C THR A 4 -9.84 -24.26 -18.60
N GLN A 5 -10.07 -25.34 -19.35
CA GLN A 5 -9.02 -26.33 -19.65
C GLN A 5 -7.83 -25.73 -20.41
N GLN A 6 -8.08 -24.78 -21.32
CA GLN A 6 -7.01 -24.08 -22.04
C GLN A 6 -6.11 -23.26 -21.11
N ILE A 7 -6.68 -22.54 -20.15
CA ILE A 7 -5.92 -21.78 -19.15
C ILE A 7 -5.09 -22.72 -18.28
N ILE A 8 -5.67 -23.82 -17.80
CA ILE A 8 -4.96 -24.81 -17.00
C ILE A 8 -3.80 -25.43 -17.77
N CYS A 9 -3.97 -25.75 -19.05
CA CYS A 9 -2.87 -26.22 -19.90
C CYS A 9 -1.75 -25.18 -20.05
N SER A 10 -2.07 -23.90 -20.26
CA SER A 10 -1.07 -22.82 -20.29
C SER A 10 -0.32 -22.68 -18.96
N ILE A 11 -1.00 -22.87 -17.82
CA ILE A 11 -0.37 -22.90 -16.49
C ILE A 11 0.59 -24.08 -16.37
N ILE A 12 0.15 -25.31 -16.67
CA ILE A 12 0.99 -26.50 -16.60
C ILE A 12 2.24 -26.34 -17.47
N HIS A 13 2.10 -25.81 -18.69
CA HIS A 13 3.23 -25.59 -19.59
C HIS A 13 4.24 -24.57 -19.02
N PHE A 14 3.76 -23.50 -18.39
CA PHE A 14 4.64 -22.55 -17.70
C PHE A 14 5.41 -23.21 -16.56
N LEU A 15 4.73 -24.01 -15.72
CA LEU A 15 5.39 -24.71 -14.61
C LEU A 15 6.43 -25.72 -15.11
N LYS A 16 6.14 -26.47 -16.19
CA LYS A 16 7.11 -27.38 -16.84
C LYS A 16 8.33 -26.65 -17.40
N ASN A 17 8.16 -25.44 -17.93
CA ASN A 17 9.28 -24.60 -18.38
C ASN A 17 10.14 -24.13 -17.19
N GLN A 18 9.54 -23.81 -16.04
CA GLN A 18 10.29 -23.45 -14.83
C GLN A 18 11.11 -24.62 -14.26
N LEU A 19 10.60 -25.85 -14.36
CA LEU A 19 11.37 -27.05 -14.03
C LEU A 19 12.58 -27.25 -14.95
N SER A 20 12.48 -26.81 -16.20
CA SER A 20 13.54 -26.96 -17.20
C SER A 20 14.60 -25.84 -17.15
N ASP A 21 14.28 -24.70 -16.52
CA ASP A 21 15.14 -23.51 -16.44
C ASP A 21 16.22 -23.63 -15.34
N GLY A 22 16.09 -24.60 -14.43
CA GLY A 22 17.11 -24.88 -13.40
C GLY A 22 17.29 -23.79 -12.34
N SER A 23 16.37 -22.83 -12.27
CA SER A 23 16.39 -21.69 -11.35
C SER A 23 15.83 -22.01 -9.95
N LEU A 24 15.30 -23.21 -9.75
CA LEU A 24 14.63 -23.65 -8.54
C LEU A 24 15.48 -24.62 -7.71
N THR A 25 15.23 -24.63 -6.39
CA THR A 25 15.79 -25.64 -5.49
C THR A 25 15.14 -27.01 -5.74
N GLN A 26 15.80 -28.09 -5.31
CA GLN A 26 15.27 -29.45 -5.44
C GLN A 26 13.86 -29.58 -4.82
N ASP A 27 13.67 -29.09 -3.59
CA ASP A 27 12.35 -29.08 -2.93
C ASP A 27 11.30 -28.29 -3.72
N GLY A 28 11.72 -27.22 -4.40
CA GLY A 28 10.88 -26.41 -5.27
C GLY A 28 10.45 -27.16 -6.53
N CYS A 29 11.36 -27.95 -7.11
CA CYS A 29 11.05 -28.82 -8.26
C CYS A 29 10.05 -29.91 -7.87
N GLU A 30 10.27 -30.61 -6.76
CA GLU A 30 9.37 -31.65 -6.26
C GLU A 30 7.96 -31.09 -5.98
N SER A 31 7.89 -29.90 -5.37
CA SER A 31 6.61 -29.22 -5.09
C SER A 31 5.86 -28.85 -6.38
N LEU A 32 6.57 -28.42 -7.42
CA LEU A 32 5.97 -28.08 -8.71
C LEU A 32 5.48 -29.31 -9.48
N GLU A 33 6.21 -30.42 -9.41
CA GLU A 33 5.79 -31.68 -10.03
C GLU A 33 4.46 -32.17 -9.44
N VAL A 34 4.31 -32.11 -8.12
CA VAL A 34 3.05 -32.44 -7.44
C VAL A 34 1.92 -31.51 -7.89
N ALA A 35 2.17 -30.20 -7.96
CA ALA A 35 1.18 -29.24 -8.41
C ALA A 35 0.71 -29.52 -9.85
N ILE A 36 1.63 -29.87 -10.75
CA ILE A 36 1.31 -30.26 -12.13
C ILE A 36 0.41 -31.49 -12.15
N GLN A 37 0.75 -32.55 -11.42
CA GLN A 37 -0.04 -33.78 -11.37
C GLN A 37 -1.44 -33.56 -10.80
N CYS A 38 -1.57 -32.70 -9.79
CA CYS A 38 -2.86 -32.30 -9.24
C CYS A 38 -3.73 -31.59 -10.29
N LEU A 39 -3.14 -30.69 -11.09
CA LEU A 39 -3.86 -29.97 -12.15
C LEU A 39 -4.25 -30.89 -13.32
N GLU A 40 -3.36 -31.80 -13.74
CA GLU A 40 -3.65 -32.78 -14.78
C GLU A 40 -4.81 -33.70 -14.36
N SER A 41 -4.80 -34.16 -13.11
CA SER A 41 -5.84 -35.04 -12.56
C SER A 41 -7.18 -34.33 -12.35
N ALA A 42 -7.17 -33.11 -11.79
CA ALA A 42 -8.39 -32.38 -11.47
C ALA A 42 -9.20 -31.96 -12.71
N TYR A 43 -8.54 -31.84 -13.86
CA TYR A 43 -9.16 -31.38 -15.12
C TYR A 43 -9.18 -32.44 -16.22
N GLU A 44 -8.82 -33.69 -15.88
CA GLU A 44 -8.81 -34.86 -16.77
C GLU A 44 -7.98 -34.60 -18.07
N LEU A 45 -6.80 -33.99 -17.92
CA LEU A 45 -5.96 -33.58 -19.05
C LEU A 45 -4.99 -34.68 -19.47
N SER A 46 -4.82 -34.90 -20.78
CA SER A 46 -3.86 -35.86 -21.33
C SER A 46 -2.64 -35.17 -21.96
N GLU A 47 -1.54 -35.92 -22.16
CA GLU A 47 -0.33 -35.42 -22.84
C GLU A 47 -0.61 -34.81 -24.22
N LYS A 48 -1.66 -35.28 -24.91
CA LYS A 48 -2.09 -34.76 -26.21
C LYS A 48 -2.70 -33.35 -26.10
N ASP A 49 -3.41 -33.06 -25.02
CA ASP A 49 -4.02 -31.74 -24.77
C ASP A 49 -2.94 -30.68 -24.45
N LEU A 50 -1.81 -31.12 -23.88
CA LEU A 50 -0.66 -30.28 -23.56
C LEU A 50 0.19 -29.92 -24.77
N SER A 51 0.13 -30.69 -25.86
CA SER A 51 0.86 -30.43 -27.11
C SER A 51 0.19 -29.42 -28.05
N ASP A 52 -1.09 -29.11 -27.83
CA ASP A 52 -1.90 -28.22 -28.69
C ASP A 52 -1.96 -26.75 -28.18
N ILE A 53 -1.05 -26.36 -27.29
CA ILE A 53 -1.04 -25.02 -26.70
C ILE A 53 -0.57 -23.98 -27.73
N LYS A 54 -1.48 -23.11 -28.17
CA LYS A 54 -1.19 -22.07 -29.17
C LYS A 54 -0.66 -20.75 -28.58
N VAL A 55 -0.83 -20.51 -27.27
CA VAL A 55 -0.48 -19.22 -26.63
C VAL A 55 0.15 -19.44 -25.24
N PRO A 56 1.39 -18.96 -24.99
CA PRO A 56 2.04 -19.02 -23.69
C PRO A 56 1.28 -18.26 -22.59
N LEU A 57 1.29 -18.76 -21.35
CA LEU A 57 0.62 -18.09 -20.21
C LEU A 57 1.07 -16.64 -20.03
N LEU A 58 2.36 -16.37 -20.21
CA LEU A 58 2.90 -15.01 -20.13
C LEU A 58 2.38 -14.10 -21.24
N GLU A 59 2.02 -14.63 -22.41
CA GLU A 59 1.37 -13.83 -23.46
C GLU A 59 -0.10 -13.56 -23.13
N ILE A 60 -0.83 -14.52 -22.56
CA ILE A 60 -2.19 -14.32 -22.05
C ILE A 60 -2.18 -13.25 -20.95
N LEU A 61 -1.25 -13.37 -20.02
CA LEU A 61 -1.09 -12.40 -18.94
C LEU A 61 -0.62 -11.05 -19.47
N LYS A 62 0.25 -10.96 -20.49
CA LYS A 62 0.60 -9.67 -21.11
C LYS A 62 -0.58 -9.07 -21.86
N THR A 63 -1.34 -9.83 -22.64
CA THR A 63 -2.55 -9.31 -23.29
C THR A 63 -3.59 -8.80 -22.28
N HIS A 64 -3.62 -9.34 -21.06
CA HIS A 64 -4.54 -8.91 -20.00
C HIS A 64 -3.96 -7.92 -18.96
N ALA A 65 -2.65 -7.90 -18.73
CA ALA A 65 -1.93 -7.06 -17.75
C ALA A 65 -1.25 -5.87 -18.42
N THR A 66 -0.80 -6.02 -19.66
CA THR A 66 -0.37 -4.96 -20.57
C THR A 66 -1.41 -4.74 -21.66
N ALA A 67 -2.69 -4.71 -21.30
CA ALA A 67 -3.51 -3.68 -21.90
C ALA A 67 -3.32 -2.40 -21.07
N PRO A 68 -2.26 -1.58 -21.30
CA PRO A 68 -2.62 -0.20 -21.53
C PRO A 68 -3.71 -0.30 -22.61
N LEU A 69 -4.84 0.34 -22.39
CA LEU A 69 -5.48 0.94 -23.54
C LEU A 69 -4.44 1.94 -24.03
N ASP A 70 -3.44 1.43 -24.77
CA ASP A 70 -2.82 2.18 -25.83
C ASP A 70 -4.04 2.77 -26.50
N ILE A 71 -4.08 4.09 -26.48
CA ILE A 71 -4.92 4.84 -27.40
C ILE A 71 -4.28 4.54 -28.75
N ALA A 72 -4.34 3.27 -29.18
CA ALA A 72 -3.99 2.77 -30.48
C ALA A 72 -4.74 3.70 -31.39
N GLU A 73 -4.02 4.41 -32.23
CA GLU A 73 -4.49 5.45 -33.13
C GLU A 73 -5.86 5.07 -33.71
N SER A 74 -6.91 5.42 -32.97
CA SER A 74 -8.23 4.87 -33.22
C SER A 74 -8.88 5.80 -34.21
N GLN A 75 -9.19 5.26 -35.38
CA GLN A 75 -10.18 5.85 -36.28
C GLN A 75 -11.35 6.37 -35.46
N GLU A 76 -11.82 7.57 -35.80
CA GLU A 76 -12.94 8.15 -35.10
C GLU A 76 -14.16 7.23 -35.20
N ALA A 77 -14.76 6.91 -34.06
CA ALA A 77 -15.92 6.02 -34.00
C ALA A 77 -17.06 6.59 -34.85
N THR A 78 -17.72 5.72 -35.65
CA THR A 78 -18.85 6.14 -36.48
C THR A 78 -20.02 6.58 -35.60
N PRO A 79 -20.98 7.37 -36.12
CA PRO A 79 -22.18 7.75 -35.37
C PRO A 79 -22.96 6.55 -34.82
N GLU A 80 -22.98 5.44 -35.55
CA GLU A 80 -23.62 4.19 -35.13
C GLU A 80 -22.87 3.56 -33.96
N GLN A 81 -21.54 3.48 -34.02
CA GLN A 81 -20.70 2.98 -32.92
C GLN A 81 -20.85 3.84 -31.67
N LYS A 82 -20.86 5.17 -31.80
CA LYS A 82 -21.09 6.10 -30.69
C LYS A 82 -22.46 5.87 -30.06
N THR A 83 -23.50 5.70 -30.88
CA THR A 83 -24.87 5.41 -30.41
C THR A 83 -24.95 4.07 -29.68
N GLU A 84 -24.27 3.05 -30.17
CA GLU A 84 -24.22 1.73 -29.53
C GLU A 84 -23.40 1.75 -28.22
N ALA A 85 -22.27 2.46 -28.19
CA ALA A 85 -21.47 2.68 -26.98
C ALA A 85 -22.30 3.35 -25.88
N GLU A 86 -23.13 4.33 -26.24
CA GLU A 86 -24.03 5.02 -25.32
C GLU A 86 -25.12 4.10 -24.73
N LYS A 87 -25.60 3.11 -25.51
CA LYS A 87 -26.49 2.06 -24.99
C LYS A 87 -25.78 1.20 -23.97
N PHE A 88 -24.57 0.71 -24.28
CA PHE A 88 -23.78 -0.06 -23.33
C PHE A 88 -23.47 0.73 -22.04
N LYS A 89 -23.13 2.02 -22.14
CA LYS A 89 -22.98 2.88 -20.95
C LYS A 89 -24.27 2.92 -20.13
N SER A 90 -25.42 3.08 -20.78
CA SER A 90 -26.72 3.15 -20.10
C SER A 90 -27.07 1.84 -19.38
N ASP A 91 -26.82 0.70 -20.02
CA ASP A 91 -26.99 -0.62 -19.41
C ASP A 91 -26.03 -0.81 -18.23
N GLY A 92 -24.77 -0.41 -18.38
CA GLY A 92 -23.79 -0.43 -17.30
C GLY A 92 -24.23 0.41 -16.11
N ASN A 93 -24.82 1.59 -16.35
CA ASN A 93 -25.37 2.43 -15.28
C ASN A 93 -26.55 1.73 -14.55
N ASN A 94 -27.39 1.00 -15.27
CA ASN A 94 -28.49 0.24 -14.67
C ASN A 94 -27.98 -0.93 -13.83
N TYR A 95 -26.94 -1.63 -14.30
CA TYR A 95 -26.26 -2.67 -13.52
C TYR A 95 -25.58 -2.10 -12.26
N MET A 96 -24.95 -0.92 -12.35
CA MET A 96 -24.41 -0.23 -11.18
C MET A 96 -25.47 0.07 -10.12
N LYS A 97 -26.66 0.54 -10.54
CA LYS A 97 -27.78 0.83 -9.63
C LYS A 97 -28.32 -0.41 -8.94
N THR A 98 -28.24 -1.57 -9.60
CA THR A 98 -28.73 -2.85 -9.07
C THR A 98 -27.65 -3.67 -8.35
N GLY A 99 -26.44 -3.11 -8.16
CA GLY A 99 -25.33 -3.77 -7.47
C GLY A 99 -24.61 -4.85 -8.29
N LYS A 100 -24.94 -4.97 -9.58
CA LYS A 100 -24.36 -5.95 -10.52
C LYS A 100 -23.08 -5.41 -11.15
N TYR A 101 -22.02 -5.34 -10.36
CA TYR A 101 -20.83 -4.57 -10.74
C TYR A 101 -19.98 -5.23 -11.84
N LEU A 102 -19.99 -6.57 -11.96
CA LEU A 102 -19.27 -7.28 -13.02
C LEU A 102 -19.95 -7.07 -14.38
N GLU A 103 -21.27 -7.13 -14.43
CA GLU A 103 -22.06 -6.84 -15.63
C GLU A 103 -21.91 -5.38 -16.05
N ALA A 104 -21.87 -4.45 -15.08
CA ALA A 104 -21.57 -3.06 -15.37
C ALA A 104 -20.18 -2.87 -16.01
N LEU A 105 -19.16 -3.56 -15.48
CA LEU A 105 -17.80 -3.53 -16.00
C LEU A 105 -17.72 -4.05 -17.44
N ASP A 106 -18.42 -5.14 -17.75
CA ASP A 106 -18.51 -5.68 -19.12
C ASP A 106 -19.16 -4.67 -20.08
N CYS A 107 -20.28 -4.07 -19.67
CA CYS A 107 -20.96 -3.03 -20.43
C CYS A 107 -20.04 -1.83 -20.73
N TYR A 108 -19.36 -1.27 -19.73
CA TYR A 108 -18.45 -0.14 -19.97
C TYR A 108 -17.24 -0.54 -20.83
N THR A 109 -16.76 -1.78 -20.71
CA THR A 109 -15.68 -2.29 -21.56
C THR A 109 -16.11 -2.39 -23.02
N LYS A 110 -17.35 -2.82 -23.29
CA LYS A 110 -17.93 -2.81 -24.64
C LYS A 110 -18.09 -1.39 -25.17
N ALA A 111 -18.54 -0.44 -24.34
CA ALA A 111 -18.61 0.97 -24.73
C ALA A 111 -17.24 1.54 -25.13
N ILE A 112 -16.19 1.27 -24.33
CA ILE A 112 -14.81 1.70 -24.62
C ILE A 112 -14.26 1.06 -25.91
N LYS A 113 -14.59 -0.20 -26.20
CA LYS A 113 -14.18 -0.87 -27.44
C LYS A 113 -14.80 -0.23 -28.68
N LEU A 114 -16.01 0.30 -28.57
CA LEU A 114 -16.72 0.96 -29.67
C LEU A 114 -16.30 2.44 -29.83
N ASP A 115 -16.13 3.14 -28.72
CA ASP A 115 -15.68 4.54 -28.67
C ASP A 115 -14.73 4.76 -27.48
N GLY A 116 -13.43 4.61 -27.77
CA GLY A 116 -12.37 4.72 -26.76
C GLY A 116 -12.00 6.16 -26.39
N LYS A 117 -12.61 7.19 -26.98
CA LYS A 117 -12.28 8.61 -26.77
C LYS A 117 -13.27 9.34 -25.87
N ASN A 118 -14.14 8.61 -25.17
CA ASN A 118 -15.09 9.19 -24.23
C ASN A 118 -14.66 8.95 -22.77
N ALA A 119 -14.24 10.01 -22.08
CA ALA A 119 -13.77 9.95 -20.70
C ALA A 119 -14.81 9.39 -19.71
N VAL A 120 -16.11 9.53 -20.02
CA VAL A 120 -17.20 9.06 -19.15
C VAL A 120 -17.18 7.54 -18.99
N TYR A 121 -16.87 6.79 -20.06
CA TYR A 121 -16.89 5.33 -20.00
C TYR A 121 -15.82 4.79 -19.05
N TYR A 122 -14.60 5.36 -19.13
CA TYR A 122 -13.51 5.03 -18.22
C TYR A 122 -13.84 5.41 -16.77
N CYS A 123 -14.33 6.62 -16.53
CA CYS A 123 -14.71 7.07 -15.18
C CYS A 123 -15.84 6.20 -14.58
N ASN A 124 -16.77 5.73 -15.40
CA ASN A 124 -17.83 4.82 -14.96
C ASN A 124 -17.30 3.40 -14.69
N ARG A 125 -16.39 2.89 -15.52
CA ARG A 125 -15.75 1.59 -15.28
C ARG A 125 -14.84 1.61 -14.03
N ALA A 126 -14.16 2.71 -13.77
CA ALA A 126 -13.44 2.94 -12.51
C ALA A 126 -14.37 2.84 -11.28
N ALA A 127 -15.63 3.26 -11.42
CA ALA A 127 -16.64 3.10 -10.37
C ALA A 127 -16.92 1.62 -10.08
N SER A 128 -17.10 0.81 -11.13
CA SER A 128 -17.31 -0.64 -11.01
C SER A 128 -16.12 -1.31 -10.36
N PHE A 129 -14.89 -1.01 -10.82
CA PHE A 129 -13.66 -1.50 -10.22
C PHE A 129 -13.56 -1.15 -8.73
N SER A 130 -13.88 0.08 -8.34
CA SER A 130 -13.89 0.50 -6.93
C SER A 130 -14.89 -0.31 -6.11
N LYS A 131 -16.08 -0.59 -6.65
CA LYS A 131 -17.09 -1.43 -5.97
C LYS A 131 -16.69 -2.90 -5.87
N LEU A 132 -15.78 -3.35 -6.72
CA LEU A 132 -15.18 -4.68 -6.71
C LEU A 132 -13.86 -4.72 -5.92
N ASN A 133 -13.52 -3.65 -5.18
CA ASN A 133 -12.26 -3.48 -4.44
C ASN A 133 -10.99 -3.57 -5.29
N ASN A 134 -11.10 -3.43 -6.62
CA ASN A 134 -9.95 -3.35 -7.51
C ASN A 134 -9.53 -1.88 -7.71
N HIS A 135 -8.97 -1.30 -6.65
CA HIS A 135 -8.61 0.12 -6.63
C HIS A 135 -7.49 0.48 -7.61
N GLN A 136 -6.59 -0.46 -7.91
CA GLN A 136 -5.52 -0.24 -8.88
C GLN A 136 -6.08 -0.07 -10.30
N ALA A 137 -7.01 -0.94 -10.72
CA ALA A 137 -7.67 -0.79 -12.02
C ALA A 137 -8.53 0.49 -12.09
N ALA A 138 -9.17 0.87 -10.97
CA ALA A 138 -9.90 2.13 -10.90
C ALA A 138 -8.98 3.35 -11.11
N ILE A 139 -7.77 3.33 -10.55
CA ILE A 139 -6.76 4.39 -10.75
C ILE A 139 -6.39 4.51 -12.22
N GLU A 140 -6.10 3.40 -12.89
CA GLU A 140 -5.70 3.43 -14.30
C GLU A 140 -6.82 3.93 -15.21
N ASP A 141 -8.06 3.53 -14.96
CA ASP A 141 -9.22 4.08 -15.69
C ASP A 141 -9.44 5.56 -15.41
N CYS A 142 -9.26 6.03 -14.18
CA CYS A 142 -9.35 7.47 -13.89
C CYS A 142 -8.25 8.25 -14.62
N LYS A 143 -7.02 7.74 -14.67
CA LYS A 143 -5.93 8.35 -15.44
C LYS A 143 -6.23 8.40 -16.93
N ASN A 144 -6.80 7.32 -17.49
CA ASN A 144 -7.19 7.30 -18.91
C ASN A 144 -8.33 8.27 -19.19
N ALA A 145 -9.32 8.38 -18.31
CA ALA A 145 -10.35 9.42 -18.40
C ALA A 145 -9.73 10.83 -18.43
N LEU A 146 -8.73 11.10 -17.58
CA LEU A 146 -8.04 12.39 -17.48
C LEU A 146 -7.08 12.68 -18.65
N LYS A 147 -6.57 11.65 -19.33
CA LYS A 147 -5.84 11.82 -20.60
C LYS A 147 -6.76 12.30 -21.72
N ILE A 148 -8.03 11.90 -21.68
CA ILE A 148 -9.05 12.28 -22.67
C ILE A 148 -9.63 13.66 -22.32
N ASP A 149 -10.02 13.85 -21.07
CA ASP A 149 -10.56 15.12 -20.54
C ASP A 149 -9.90 15.43 -19.19
N SER A 150 -8.92 16.33 -19.24
CA SER A 150 -8.17 16.77 -18.06
C SER A 150 -8.98 17.64 -17.10
N THR A 151 -10.17 18.07 -17.50
CA THR A 151 -11.09 18.89 -16.68
C THR A 151 -12.21 18.07 -16.05
N TYR A 152 -12.15 16.74 -16.15
CA TYR A 152 -13.21 15.89 -15.63
C TYR A 152 -13.10 15.68 -14.11
N SER A 153 -13.72 16.58 -13.35
CA SER A 153 -13.71 16.61 -11.87
C SER A 153 -14.02 15.25 -11.23
N LYS A 154 -15.00 14.52 -11.77
CA LYS A 154 -15.42 13.21 -11.26
C LYS A 154 -14.33 12.15 -11.34
N ALA A 155 -13.46 12.22 -12.35
CA ALA A 155 -12.32 11.32 -12.46
C ALA A 155 -11.28 11.61 -11.35
N TYR A 156 -11.02 12.88 -11.03
CA TYR A 156 -10.18 13.24 -9.88
C TYR A 156 -10.78 12.81 -8.54
N GLY A 157 -12.09 13.02 -8.34
CA GLY A 157 -12.77 12.58 -7.12
C GLY A 157 -12.70 11.06 -6.90
N ARG A 158 -12.85 10.27 -7.98
CA ARG A 158 -12.69 8.80 -7.92
C ARG A 158 -11.24 8.36 -7.74
N LEU A 159 -10.29 9.08 -8.36
CA LEU A 159 -8.87 8.84 -8.17
C LEU A 159 -8.47 9.04 -6.70
N GLY A 160 -8.99 10.11 -6.08
CA GLY A 160 -8.85 10.35 -4.64
C GLY A 160 -9.38 9.20 -3.80
N LEU A 161 -10.60 8.73 -4.08
CA LEU A 161 -11.21 7.60 -3.37
C LEU A 161 -10.38 6.32 -3.48
N ALA A 162 -9.92 6.00 -4.69
CA ALA A 162 -9.11 4.80 -4.92
C ALA A 162 -7.76 4.87 -4.19
N TYR A 163 -7.09 6.03 -4.16
CA TYR A 163 -5.87 6.22 -3.39
C TYR A 163 -6.10 6.14 -1.88
N THR A 164 -7.21 6.71 -1.36
CA THR A 164 -7.59 6.56 0.05
C THR A 164 -7.75 5.08 0.42
N SER A 165 -8.41 4.29 -0.43
CA SER A 165 -8.56 2.83 -0.21
C SER A 165 -7.24 2.07 -0.19
N LEU A 166 -6.23 2.56 -0.93
CA LEU A 166 -4.87 2.01 -0.94
C LEU A 166 -3.96 2.62 0.13
N LYS A 167 -4.50 3.46 1.03
CA LYS A 167 -3.76 4.20 2.07
C LYS A 167 -2.67 5.14 1.53
N ASP A 168 -2.69 5.47 0.23
CA ASP A 168 -1.84 6.50 -0.36
C ASP A 168 -2.48 7.88 -0.16
N HIS A 169 -2.52 8.31 1.10
CA HIS A 169 -3.25 9.52 1.47
C HIS A 169 -2.65 10.80 0.87
N ILE A 170 -1.35 10.80 0.51
CA ILE A 170 -0.69 11.91 -0.17
C ILE A 170 -1.28 12.10 -1.58
N LYS A 171 -1.34 11.04 -2.37
CA LYS A 171 -1.94 11.11 -3.72
C LYS A 171 -3.46 11.32 -3.66
N ALA A 172 -4.13 10.78 -2.65
CA ALA A 172 -5.54 11.02 -2.44
C ALA A 172 -5.83 12.51 -2.21
N LYS A 173 -5.11 13.16 -1.30
CA LYS A 173 -5.21 14.60 -1.03
C LYS A 173 -5.02 15.43 -2.29
N ALA A 174 -3.95 15.17 -3.03
CA ALA A 174 -3.67 15.89 -4.28
C ALA A 174 -4.82 15.75 -5.29
N SER A 175 -5.41 14.55 -5.38
CA SER A 175 -6.54 14.28 -6.28
C SER A 175 -7.81 15.03 -5.87
N TYR A 176 -8.15 15.05 -4.58
CA TYR A 176 -9.33 15.80 -4.10
C TYR A 176 -9.16 17.31 -4.25
N ILE A 177 -7.95 17.85 -4.03
CA ILE A 177 -7.66 19.26 -4.31
C ILE A 177 -7.92 19.59 -5.78
N LYS A 178 -7.43 18.76 -6.71
CA LYS A 178 -7.73 18.94 -8.14
C LYS A 178 -9.22 18.83 -8.46
N ALA A 179 -9.95 17.93 -7.81
CA ALA A 179 -11.40 17.83 -7.97
C ALA A 179 -12.12 19.11 -7.48
N LEU A 180 -11.66 19.71 -6.38
CA LEU A 180 -12.21 20.95 -5.81
C LEU A 180 -11.78 22.22 -6.56
N GLU A 181 -10.61 22.23 -7.22
CA GLU A 181 -10.26 23.31 -8.15
C GLU A 181 -11.27 23.41 -9.30
N LEU A 182 -11.84 22.27 -9.72
CA LEU A 182 -12.83 22.19 -10.80
C LEU A 182 -14.27 22.35 -10.31
N GLU A 183 -14.60 21.81 -9.12
CA GLU A 183 -15.92 21.92 -8.48
C GLU A 183 -15.78 22.33 -7.00
N PRO A 184 -15.61 23.63 -6.70
CA PRO A 184 -15.32 24.11 -5.34
C PRO A 184 -16.43 23.82 -4.32
N ASP A 185 -17.67 23.74 -4.77
CA ASP A 185 -18.85 23.57 -3.91
C ASP A 185 -19.23 22.09 -3.70
N ASN A 186 -18.44 21.15 -4.20
CA ASN A 186 -18.72 19.73 -4.04
C ASN A 186 -18.41 19.24 -2.62
N GLU A 187 -19.46 19.17 -1.79
CA GLU A 187 -19.37 18.72 -0.38
C GLU A 187 -18.77 17.33 -0.22
N SER A 188 -18.97 16.41 -1.18
CA SER A 188 -18.35 15.08 -1.10
C SER A 188 -16.83 15.17 -1.21
N TYR A 189 -16.29 16.03 -2.08
CA TYR A 189 -14.85 16.20 -2.20
C TYR A 189 -14.25 16.89 -0.98
N LYS A 190 -14.94 17.90 -0.42
CA LYS A 190 -14.52 18.57 0.82
C LYS A 190 -14.42 17.59 1.98
N ASN A 191 -15.47 16.79 2.19
CA ASN A 191 -15.50 15.79 3.26
C ASN A 191 -14.42 14.72 3.08
N ASN A 192 -14.24 14.21 1.86
CA ASN A 192 -13.20 13.21 1.60
C ASN A 192 -11.78 13.77 1.75
N LEU A 193 -11.56 15.04 1.38
CA LEU A 193 -10.30 15.74 1.60
C LEU A 193 -10.00 15.87 3.09
N LEU A 194 -10.97 16.34 3.88
CA LEU A 194 -10.84 16.48 5.33
C LEU A 194 -10.47 15.16 6.00
N LEU A 195 -11.21 14.08 5.70
CA LEU A 195 -10.90 12.73 6.21
C LEU A 195 -9.51 12.26 5.79
N THR A 196 -9.09 12.56 4.57
CA THR A 196 -7.75 12.20 4.08
C THR A 196 -6.64 12.95 4.82
N GLU A 197 -6.87 14.22 5.17
CA GLU A 197 -5.94 15.04 5.96
C GLU A 197 -5.83 14.54 7.41
N GLU A 198 -6.93 14.15 8.04
CA GLU A 198 -6.93 13.53 9.36
C GLU A 198 -6.13 12.22 9.37
N MET A 199 -6.31 11.36 8.35
CA MET A 199 -5.55 10.12 8.22
C MET A 199 -4.05 10.37 8.03
N LEU A 200 -3.67 11.42 7.29
CA LEU A 200 -2.26 11.84 7.15
C LEU A 200 -1.66 12.32 8.47
N ALA A 201 -2.39 13.15 9.21
CA ALA A 201 -1.94 13.65 10.52
C ALA A 201 -1.75 12.50 11.52
N ASN A 202 -2.68 11.54 11.55
CA ASN A 202 -2.59 10.37 12.42
C ASN A 202 -1.44 9.44 12.02
N THR A 203 -1.14 9.30 10.73
CA THR A 203 0.01 8.51 10.24
C THR A 203 1.34 9.17 10.59
N SER A 204 1.41 10.51 10.59
CA SER A 204 2.62 11.25 10.96
C SER A 204 2.88 11.25 12.47
N ASN A 205 1.84 11.10 13.30
CA ASN A 205 1.97 10.88 14.75
C ASN A 205 2.40 9.44 15.13
N ALA A 206 2.40 8.50 14.18
CA ALA A 206 2.90 7.14 14.39
C ALA A 206 4.42 7.00 14.18
N SER A 207 5.08 8.05 13.70
CA SER A 207 6.52 8.24 13.88
C SER A 207 6.70 9.07 15.15
N PRO A 208 7.68 8.79 16.04
CA PRO A 208 7.98 9.67 17.16
C PRO A 208 8.57 10.96 16.59
N ASN A 209 7.68 11.85 16.15
CA ASN A 209 8.04 13.19 15.72
C ASN A 209 8.46 13.90 17.00
N PHE A 210 9.78 13.98 17.18
CA PHE A 210 10.43 14.63 18.32
C PHE A 210 10.13 16.13 18.22
N ASP A 211 8.95 16.54 18.68
CA ASP A 211 8.49 17.91 18.58
C ASP A 211 9.27 18.76 19.59
N ILE A 212 10.35 19.38 19.09
CA ILE A 212 11.20 20.33 19.83
C ILE A 212 10.36 21.43 20.49
N GLY A 213 9.20 21.80 19.92
CA GLY A 213 8.29 22.77 20.53
C GLY A 213 7.73 22.30 21.88
N THR A 214 7.36 21.02 21.98
CA THR A 214 6.92 20.41 23.25
C THR A 214 8.07 20.18 24.23
N LEU A 215 9.28 19.94 23.72
CA LEU A 215 10.49 19.81 24.54
C LEU A 215 10.87 21.13 25.22
N LEU A 216 10.77 22.24 24.48
CA LEU A 216 11.05 23.60 24.96
C LEU A 216 9.97 24.13 25.91
N ALA A 217 8.73 23.65 25.77
CA ALA A 217 7.63 23.99 26.66
C ALA A 217 7.70 23.27 28.02
N ASN A 218 8.52 22.22 28.15
CA ASN A 218 8.68 21.46 29.39
C ASN A 218 9.80 22.08 30.25
N PRO A 219 9.47 22.73 31.39
CA PRO A 219 10.45 23.40 32.23
C PRO A 219 11.48 22.42 32.81
N ALA A 220 11.09 21.16 33.07
CA ALA A 220 11.98 20.15 33.61
C ALA A 220 13.04 19.71 32.58
N LEU A 221 12.64 19.56 31.31
CA LEU A 221 13.57 19.24 30.22
C LEU A 221 14.49 20.42 29.88
N MET A 222 13.98 21.66 29.92
CA MET A 222 14.81 22.86 29.79
C MET A 222 15.82 22.99 30.92
N THR A 223 15.40 22.74 32.16
CA THR A 223 16.29 22.75 33.33
C THR A 223 17.37 21.66 33.17
N MET A 224 16.97 20.45 32.78
CA MET A 224 17.88 19.35 32.51
C MET A 224 18.88 19.68 31.38
N ALA A 225 18.44 20.29 30.28
CA ALA A 225 19.29 20.72 29.17
C ALA A 225 20.29 21.81 29.60
N THR A 226 19.85 22.81 30.37
CA THR A 226 20.74 23.85 30.90
C THR A 226 21.73 23.29 31.92
N GLN A 227 21.31 22.32 32.73
CA GLN A 227 22.16 21.66 33.72
C GLN A 227 23.23 20.79 33.04
N MET A 228 22.87 20.11 31.95
CA MET A 228 23.79 19.38 31.08
C MET A 228 24.83 20.32 30.43
N LEU A 229 24.41 21.48 29.91
CA LEU A 229 25.31 22.49 29.35
C LEU A 229 26.21 23.18 30.39
N SER A 230 25.76 23.25 31.64
CA SER A 230 26.57 23.73 32.77
C SER A 230 27.54 22.69 33.32
N ASN A 231 27.44 21.43 32.88
CA ASN A 231 28.29 20.35 33.36
C ASN A 231 29.69 20.45 32.73
N PRO A 232 30.78 20.57 33.52
CA PRO A 232 32.14 20.69 33.02
C PRO A 232 32.59 19.51 32.15
N GLY A 233 32.10 18.29 32.44
CA GLY A 233 32.40 17.09 31.66
C GLY A 233 31.78 17.14 30.25
N MET A 234 30.58 17.70 30.14
CA MET A 234 29.91 17.87 28.84
C MET A 234 30.53 19.01 28.02
N GLN A 235 30.95 20.11 28.67
CA GLN A 235 31.69 21.18 28.00
C GLN A 235 33.02 20.68 27.44
N ASN A 236 33.74 19.85 28.21
CA ASN A 236 34.97 19.21 27.74
C ASN A 236 34.71 18.25 26.56
N MET A 237 33.63 17.46 26.63
CA MET A 237 33.23 16.58 25.52
C MET A 237 32.86 17.38 24.25
N MET A 238 32.06 18.43 24.39
CA MET A 238 31.67 19.31 23.29
C MET A 238 32.90 20.00 22.67
N SER A 239 33.86 20.41 23.50
CA SER A 239 35.13 21.00 23.04
C SER A 239 36.03 19.99 22.30
N THR A 240 35.96 18.71 22.65
CA THR A 240 36.71 17.62 21.99
C THR A 240 36.07 17.24 20.65
N ILE A 241 34.75 17.34 20.55
CA ILE A 241 34.01 17.15 19.30
C ILE A 241 34.22 18.36 18.37
N MET A 242 34.17 19.58 18.89
CA MET A 242 34.37 20.81 18.10
C MET A 242 35.82 21.04 17.68
N SER A 243 36.81 20.47 18.39
CA SER A 243 38.22 20.51 17.98
C SER A 243 38.56 19.53 16.86
N GLY A 244 37.58 18.74 16.38
CA GLY A 244 37.69 17.93 15.17
C GLY A 244 38.59 16.70 15.28
N ASN A 245 39.03 16.32 16.49
CA ASN A 245 40.01 15.25 16.68
C ASN A 245 39.41 13.89 17.05
N VAL A 246 38.20 13.59 16.56
CA VAL A 246 37.54 12.29 16.79
C VAL A 246 37.89 11.34 15.65
N SER A 247 38.98 10.58 15.82
CA SER A 247 39.26 9.42 14.96
C SER A 247 38.21 8.33 15.23
N PRO A 248 37.59 7.73 14.20
CA PRO A 248 36.60 6.67 14.37
C PRO A 248 37.31 5.35 14.72
N GLY A 249 37.56 5.15 16.00
CA GLY A 249 38.04 3.90 16.60
C GLY A 249 37.51 3.80 18.03
N SER A 250 37.19 2.57 18.45
CA SER A 250 36.65 2.08 19.74
C SER A 250 36.46 3.04 20.93
N GLN A 251 37.36 3.97 21.19
CA GLN A 251 37.30 4.97 22.27
C GLN A 251 36.07 5.91 22.18
N GLY A 252 35.60 6.25 20.98
CA GLY A 252 34.41 7.09 20.82
C GLY A 252 33.12 6.40 21.31
N MET A 253 33.04 5.08 21.15
CA MET A 253 31.89 4.28 21.59
C MET A 253 31.89 4.08 23.10
N ASP A 254 33.06 3.88 23.70
CA ASP A 254 33.21 3.75 25.16
C ASP A 254 32.89 5.07 25.89
N ALA A 255 33.29 6.21 25.32
CA ALA A 255 32.92 7.52 25.84
C ALA A 255 31.41 7.77 25.77
N LEU A 256 30.77 7.34 24.66
CA LEU A 256 29.33 7.44 24.48
C LEU A 256 28.58 6.50 25.43
N LEU A 257 29.10 5.30 25.67
CA LEU A 257 28.54 4.32 26.60
C LEU A 257 28.64 4.80 28.06
N GLN A 258 29.79 5.36 28.46
CA GLN A 258 29.96 5.96 29.79
C GLN A 258 29.07 7.19 29.97
N ALA A 259 28.94 8.04 28.94
CA ALA A 259 28.01 9.17 28.98
C ALA A 259 26.55 8.70 29.12
N GLY A 260 26.16 7.63 28.40
CA GLY A 260 24.85 7.01 28.51
C GLY A 260 24.58 6.42 29.90
N GLN A 261 25.56 5.75 30.50
CA GLN A 261 25.44 5.21 31.86
C GLN A 261 25.33 6.30 32.92
N HIS A 262 26.12 7.37 32.81
CA HIS A 262 26.07 8.49 33.74
C HIS A 262 24.75 9.27 33.61
N LEU A 263 24.24 9.44 32.39
CA LEU A 263 22.93 10.04 32.14
C LEU A 263 21.81 9.17 32.74
N ALA A 264 21.85 7.86 32.54
CA ALA A 264 20.85 6.94 33.10
C ALA A 264 20.83 6.98 34.65
N GLN A 265 22.00 7.03 35.29
CA GLN A 265 22.11 7.16 36.75
C GLN A 265 21.61 8.52 37.26
N HIS A 266 21.84 9.58 36.50
CA HIS A 266 21.37 10.93 36.85
C HIS A 266 19.85 11.06 36.67
N ILE A 267 19.28 10.49 35.61
CA ILE A 267 17.82 10.47 35.41
C ILE A 267 17.13 9.66 36.52
N GLN A 268 17.70 8.53 36.94
CA GLN A 268 17.17 7.74 38.06
C GLN A 268 17.16 8.49 39.39
N SER A 269 18.15 9.35 39.66
CA SER A 269 18.23 10.08 40.93
C SER A 269 17.38 11.36 40.95
N VAL A 270 17.20 12.00 39.79
CA VAL A 270 16.47 13.27 39.67
C VAL A 270 14.99 13.06 39.39
N ASN A 271 14.60 12.02 38.63
CA ASN A 271 13.21 11.78 38.31
C ASN A 271 12.90 10.29 38.05
N PRO A 272 12.67 9.49 39.12
CA PRO A 272 12.43 8.05 39.00
C PRO A 272 11.13 7.73 38.22
N GLU A 273 10.12 8.59 38.27
CA GLU A 273 8.86 8.41 37.52
C GLU A 273 9.06 8.51 36.00
N LEU A 274 9.99 9.35 35.54
CA LEU A 274 10.30 9.49 34.12
C LEU A 274 10.96 8.20 33.57
N VAL A 275 11.78 7.54 34.38
CA VAL A 275 12.41 6.26 34.04
C VAL A 275 11.36 5.15 33.92
N ASP A 276 10.41 5.11 34.85
CA ASP A 276 9.32 4.14 34.81
C ASP A 276 8.36 4.38 33.62
N GLN A 277 8.12 5.65 33.26
CA GLN A 277 7.36 5.99 32.05
C GLN A 277 8.07 5.56 30.76
N LEU A 278 9.37 5.83 30.64
CA LEU A 278 10.19 5.39 29.50
C LEU A 278 10.27 3.86 29.42
N ARG A 279 10.40 3.18 30.57
CA ARG A 279 10.42 1.72 30.65
C ARG A 279 9.09 1.10 30.22
N ARG A 280 7.96 1.68 30.65
CA ARG A 280 6.63 1.25 30.21
C ARG A 280 6.40 1.49 28.72
N GLN A 281 6.88 2.60 28.18
CA GLN A 281 6.80 2.86 26.74
C GLN A 281 7.61 1.85 25.92
N LEU A 282 8.83 1.51 26.37
CA LEU A 282 9.66 0.51 25.69
C LEU A 282 9.09 -0.92 25.79
N ASN A 283 8.54 -1.30 26.94
CA ASN A 283 7.89 -2.61 27.12
C ASN A 283 6.56 -2.74 26.36
N ASN A 284 5.84 -1.64 26.09
CA ASN A 284 4.62 -1.69 25.28
C ASN A 284 4.88 -1.85 23.78
N SER A 285 6.14 -1.70 23.34
CA SER A 285 6.54 -1.90 21.94
C SER A 285 6.97 -3.34 21.61
N ASP A 286 7.10 -4.22 22.61
CA ASP A 286 7.42 -5.63 22.40
C ASP A 286 6.26 -6.52 22.90
N GLY A 287 5.34 -6.83 21.99
CA GLY A 287 4.16 -7.66 22.23
C GLY A 287 4.51 -9.14 22.39
N SER A 288 5.18 -9.50 23.47
CA SER A 288 5.27 -10.90 23.92
C SER A 288 4.89 -11.01 25.40
N GLU A 289 3.69 -11.52 25.63
CA GLU A 289 3.25 -12.03 26.93
C GLU A 289 4.25 -13.06 27.44
N VAL A 290 4.78 -12.84 28.64
CA VAL A 290 5.43 -13.88 29.44
C VAL A 290 4.47 -14.20 30.59
N PRO A 291 4.07 -15.47 30.78
CA PRO A 291 3.10 -15.83 31.82
C PRO A 291 3.72 -15.69 33.21
N THR A 292 2.95 -15.13 34.14
CA THR A 292 3.24 -15.07 35.58
C THR A 292 3.32 -16.47 36.19
N PRO A 293 4.26 -16.76 37.12
CA PRO A 293 4.30 -18.02 37.83
C PRO A 293 3.17 -18.09 38.87
N GLU A 294 2.49 -19.23 38.89
CA GLU A 294 1.47 -19.63 39.84
C GLU A 294 1.98 -19.57 41.29
N GLN A 295 1.13 -19.06 42.18
CA GLN A 295 1.30 -19.16 43.63
C GLN A 295 0.94 -20.58 44.08
N GLU A 296 1.89 -21.32 44.67
CA GLU A 296 1.56 -22.49 45.50
C GLU A 296 1.06 -22.04 46.89
N PRO A 297 0.08 -22.76 47.48
CA PRO A 297 -0.54 -22.39 48.74
C PRO A 297 0.33 -22.77 49.94
N GLY A 298 0.26 -21.93 50.98
CA GLY A 298 0.98 -22.14 52.24
C GLY A 298 0.50 -23.38 53.01
N ASN A 299 1.48 -24.13 53.52
CA ASN A 299 1.29 -25.08 54.61
C ASN A 299 1.43 -24.33 55.95
N GLU A 300 0.33 -24.21 56.67
CA GLU A 300 0.34 -24.00 58.12
C GLU A 300 0.51 -25.37 58.82
N GLU A 301 1.59 -25.55 59.57
CA GLU A 301 1.63 -26.48 60.70
C GLU A 301 2.47 -25.86 61.84
N LEU A 302 1.75 -25.45 62.89
CA LEU A 302 2.01 -25.55 64.34
C LEU A 302 1.56 -24.31 65.12
#